data_AF-A0A4W3JYW1-F1
#
_entry.id   AF-A0A4W3JYW1-F1
#
_cell.length_a   1.000
_cell.length_b   1.000
_cell.length_c   1.000
_cell.angle_alpha   90.00
_cell.angle_beta   90.00
_cell.angle_gamma   90.00
#
_symmetry.space_group_name_H-M   'P 1'
#
loop_
_entity.id
_entity.type
_entity.pdbx_description
1 polymer ?
#
loop_
_entity_poly.entity_id
_entity_poly.type
_entity_poly.pdbx_seq_one_letter_code
_entity_poly.pdbx_strand_id
1 'polypeptide(L)'
;MPIYLLICRSIVLDRGHFLFSFLRSYSHLLFPTFCSRSASPRHGFTIMNRLSVENRTEPITKDLDFQLQDPFLLYRNARLSIYGIWFYDKAECQRIAELMKNLTHLEQWKAQQGGGSPHYGESKAVDILQMLSKAEHEYNKVQNKVCKYYSSS
;
A
#
# COMPACT_ATOMS: atom_id res chain seq x y z
N MET A 1 -9.52 -15.35 -12.50
CA MET A 1 -8.38 -16.14 -13.01
C MET A 1 -7.16 -15.94 -12.10
N PRO A 2 -6.44 -17.02 -11.75
CA PRO A 2 -5.13 -17.06 -11.15
C PRO A 2 -4.13 -15.95 -11.46
N ILE A 3 -3.98 -14.90 -10.66
CA ILE A 3 -2.81 -14.02 -10.85
C ILE A 3 -1.66 -14.68 -10.10
N TYR A 4 -0.67 -15.16 -10.84
CA TYR A 4 0.55 -15.74 -10.28
C TYR A 4 1.59 -14.62 -10.20
N LEU A 5 1.88 -14.17 -8.98
CA LEU A 5 2.95 -13.20 -8.76
C LEU A 5 4.14 -13.91 -8.15
N LEU A 6 5.22 -14.02 -8.90
CA LEU A 6 6.45 -14.62 -8.39
C LEU A 6 7.38 -13.51 -7.95
N ILE A 7 7.60 -13.37 -6.64
CA ILE A 7 8.55 -12.41 -6.07
C ILE A 7 9.91 -13.08 -5.93
N CYS A 8 10.86 -12.71 -6.79
CA CYS A 8 12.27 -13.09 -6.61
C CYS A 8 12.92 -12.15 -5.61
N ARG A 9 13.82 -12.64 -4.75
CA ARG A 9 14.51 -11.81 -3.73
C ARG A 9 16.03 -11.76 -3.90
N SER A 10 16.59 -12.70 -4.66
CA SER A 10 17.98 -12.69 -5.09
C SER A 10 18.00 -12.76 -6.60
N ILE A 11 18.34 -11.63 -7.21
CA ILE A 11 18.65 -11.53 -8.64
C ILE A 11 20.18 -11.42 -8.70
N VAL A 12 20.86 -12.52 -8.98
CA VAL A 12 22.31 -12.51 -9.19
C VAL A 12 22.53 -12.33 -10.69
N LEU A 13 23.28 -11.30 -11.08
CA LEU A 13 23.69 -11.10 -12.46
C LEU A 13 24.88 -12.02 -12.73
N ASP A 14 24.65 -13.14 -13.40
CA ASP A 14 25.72 -14.04 -13.87
C ASP A 14 25.83 -13.93 -15.39
N ARG A 15 26.98 -13.47 -15.89
CA ARG A 15 27.28 -13.33 -17.32
C ARG A 15 26.22 -12.57 -18.15
N GLY A 16 25.62 -11.53 -17.57
CA GLY A 16 24.58 -10.74 -18.26
C GLY A 16 23.19 -11.40 -18.27
N HIS A 17 23.03 -12.56 -17.63
CA HIS A 17 21.74 -13.19 -17.39
C HIS A 17 21.34 -13.00 -15.92
N PHE A 18 20.07 -12.66 -15.70
CA PHE A 18 19.50 -12.61 -14.36
C PHE A 18 19.23 -14.03 -13.87
N LEU A 19 20.05 -14.50 -12.92
CA LEU A 19 19.80 -15.75 -12.21
C LEU A 19 18.80 -15.47 -11.09
N PHE A 20 17.53 -15.80 -11.34
CA PHE A 20 16.45 -15.66 -10.37
C PHE A 20 16.52 -16.80 -9.35
N SER A 21 16.99 -16.51 -8.14
CA SER A 21 16.85 -17.46 -7.02
C SER A 21 15.43 -17.28 -6.44
N PHE A 22 14.52 -18.17 -6.82
CA PHE A 22 13.13 -18.20 -6.34
C PHE A 22 13.07 -18.61 -4.86
N LEU A 23 13.32 -17.66 -3.96
CA LEU A 23 13.32 -17.92 -2.52
C LEU A 23 11.92 -18.20 -1.94
N ARG A 24 10.83 -17.82 -2.63
CA ARG A 24 9.47 -18.13 -2.18
C ARG A 24 8.49 -18.08 -3.36
N SER A 25 7.91 -19.23 -3.68
CA SER A 25 6.85 -19.33 -4.69
C SER A 25 5.55 -18.84 -4.07
N TYR A 26 5.09 -17.67 -4.51
CA TYR A 26 3.79 -17.17 -4.10
C TYR A 26 2.81 -17.33 -5.27
N SER A 27 2.45 -18.59 -5.54
CA SER A 27 1.55 -18.98 -6.63
C SER A 27 0.12 -18.38 -6.53
N HIS A 28 -0.18 -17.59 -5.49
CA HIS A 28 -1.50 -17.01 -5.26
C HIS A 28 -1.46 -15.60 -4.67
N LEU A 29 -0.51 -14.72 -5.03
CA LEU A 29 -0.65 -13.32 -4.62
C LEU A 29 -1.74 -12.60 -5.41
N LEU A 30 -2.33 -11.58 -4.79
CA LEU A 30 -3.15 -10.60 -5.51
C LEU A 30 -2.25 -9.53 -6.12
N PHE A 31 -2.77 -8.86 -7.15
CA PHE A 31 -2.11 -7.72 -7.78
C PHE A 31 -1.63 -6.67 -6.76
N PRO A 32 -0.54 -5.92 -7.05
CA PRO A 32 -0.14 -4.80 -6.22
C PRO A 32 -1.32 -3.82 -6.07
N THR A 33 -1.84 -3.66 -4.86
CA THR A 33 -2.85 -2.65 -4.54
C THR A 33 -2.15 -1.39 -4.08
N PHE A 34 -2.43 -0.27 -4.75
CA PHE A 34 -1.83 1.02 -4.41
C PHE A 34 -2.69 1.73 -3.37
N CYS A 35 -2.07 2.17 -2.28
CA CYS A 35 -2.74 2.87 -1.19
C CYS A 35 -2.18 4.29 -1.04
N SER A 36 -3.07 5.24 -0.74
CA SER A 36 -2.73 6.61 -0.40
C SER A 36 -2.89 6.84 1.11
N ARG A 37 -1.94 7.53 1.75
CA ARG A 37 -1.93 7.85 3.18
C ARG A 37 -1.81 9.36 3.39
N SER A 38 -2.43 9.84 4.48
CA SER A 38 -2.35 11.26 4.89
C SER A 38 -0.97 11.63 5.44
N ALA A 39 -0.25 10.66 6.02
CA ALA A 39 1.11 10.79 6.53
C ALA A 39 2.14 10.12 5.59
N SER A 40 3.38 10.59 5.64
CA SER A 40 4.50 10.03 4.86
C SER A 40 4.82 8.57 5.28
N PRO A 41 5.26 7.68 4.37
CA PRO A 41 5.17 7.80 2.91
C PRO A 41 3.70 7.77 2.47
N ARG A 42 3.33 8.69 1.55
CA ARG A 42 1.94 8.90 1.14
C ARG A 42 1.47 7.84 0.17
N HIS A 43 2.36 7.23 -0.58
CA HIS A 43 2.02 6.16 -1.51
C HIS A 43 2.80 4.89 -1.16
N GLY A 44 2.16 3.76 -1.39
CA GLY A 44 2.75 2.44 -1.23
C GLY A 44 1.95 1.43 -2.01
N PHE A 45 2.55 0.27 -2.25
CA PHE A 45 1.84 -0.86 -2.82
C PHE A 45 1.89 -2.04 -1.87
N THR A 46 0.80 -2.79 -1.82
CA THR A 46 0.71 -4.04 -1.07
C THR A 46 0.48 -5.18 -2.04
N ILE A 47 1.34 -6.19 -1.95
CA ILE A 47 1.17 -7.48 -2.57
C ILE A 47 0.58 -8.40 -1.50
N MET A 48 -0.70 -8.74 -1.65
CA MET A 48 -1.38 -9.59 -0.70
C MET A 48 -1.15 -11.07 -1.00
N ASN A 49 -0.87 -11.86 0.04
CA ASN A 49 -0.74 -13.29 -0.06
C ASN A 49 -2.09 -13.97 0.20
N ARG A 50 -2.60 -14.75 -0.76
CA ARG A 50 -3.86 -15.49 -0.52
C ARG A 50 -3.69 -16.76 0.30
N LEU A 51 -2.46 -17.24 0.49
CA LEU A 51 -2.18 -18.44 1.28
C LEU A 51 -1.77 -18.14 2.73
N SER A 52 -1.50 -16.87 3.07
CA SER A 52 -1.03 -16.49 4.40
C SER A 52 -1.35 -15.04 4.68
N VAL A 53 -1.44 -14.68 5.96
CA VAL A 53 -1.56 -13.28 6.42
C VAL A 53 -0.31 -12.44 6.17
N GLU A 54 0.81 -13.05 5.76
CA GLU A 54 2.06 -12.35 5.45
C GLU A 54 2.00 -11.66 4.07
N ASN A 55 1.47 -10.43 4.06
CA ASN A 55 1.47 -9.53 2.91
C ASN A 55 2.81 -8.77 2.80
N ARG A 56 3.20 -8.38 1.59
CA ARG A 56 4.34 -7.48 1.36
C ARG A 56 3.84 -6.09 1.04
N THR A 57 4.05 -5.16 1.96
CA THR A 57 3.82 -3.73 1.70
C THR A 57 5.16 -3.04 1.50
N GLU A 58 5.32 -2.38 0.36
CA GLU A 58 6.51 -1.59 0.05
C GLU A 58 6.08 -0.13 -0.15
N PRO A 59 6.72 0.81 0.57
CA PRO A 59 6.44 2.24 0.38
C PRO A 59 7.03 2.72 -0.95
N ILE A 60 6.30 3.60 -1.65
CA ILE A 60 6.81 4.28 -2.85
C ILE A 60 7.52 5.53 -2.37
N THR A 61 8.85 5.45 -2.29
CA THR A 61 9.73 6.56 -1.89
C THR A 61 10.60 6.97 -3.07
N LYS A 62 11.29 8.11 -2.95
CA LYS A 62 12.28 8.56 -3.94
C LYS A 62 13.44 7.57 -4.15
N ASP A 63 13.69 6.70 -3.17
CA ASP A 63 14.78 5.71 -3.17
C ASP A 63 14.32 4.36 -3.74
N LEU A 64 13.06 4.27 -4.19
CA LEU A 64 12.54 3.10 -4.88
C LEU A 64 12.86 3.24 -6.37
N ASP A 65 13.80 2.41 -6.84
CA ASP A 65 14.11 2.29 -8.26
C ASP A 65 13.29 1.15 -8.85
N PHE A 66 12.75 1.32 -10.06
CA PHE A 66 12.07 0.24 -10.77
C PHE A 66 12.43 0.23 -12.25
N GLN A 67 12.39 -0.97 -12.85
CA GLN A 67 12.64 -1.19 -14.26
C GLN A 67 11.63 -2.21 -14.80
N LEU A 68 11.03 -1.87 -15.94
CA LEU A 68 10.20 -2.81 -16.70
C LEU A 68 11.11 -3.65 -17.59
N GLN A 69 11.14 -4.95 -17.35
CA GLN A 69 11.79 -5.93 -18.21
C GLN A 69 10.78 -7.03 -18.54
N ASP A 70 9.93 -6.78 -19.53
CA ASP A 70 8.82 -7.67 -19.92
C ASP A 70 9.25 -9.15 -19.93
N PRO A 71 8.50 -10.07 -19.30
CA PRO A 71 7.23 -9.91 -18.54
C PRO A 71 7.39 -9.62 -17.03
N PHE A 72 8.51 -9.03 -16.62
CA PHE A 72 8.84 -8.72 -15.23
C PHE A 72 8.85 -7.21 -14.94
N LEU A 73 8.34 -6.83 -13.78
CA LEU A 73 8.60 -5.54 -13.16
C LEU A 73 9.63 -5.73 -12.06
N LEU A 74 10.84 -5.22 -12.27
CA LEU A 74 11.92 -5.25 -11.28
C LEU A 74 11.85 -4.00 -10.41
N TYR A 75 12.05 -4.13 -9.11
CA TYR A 75 12.19 -2.99 -8.22
C TYR A 75 13.27 -3.21 -7.16
N ARG A 76 13.97 -2.15 -6.80
CA ARG A 76 14.93 -2.10 -5.69
C ARG A 76 14.33 -1.21 -4.61
N ASN A 77 14.20 -1.74 -3.41
CA ASN A 77 13.68 -0.95 -2.28
C ASN A 77 14.79 -0.20 -1.54
N ALA A 78 14.42 0.64 -0.58
CA ALA A 78 15.36 1.42 0.24
C ALA A 78 16.35 0.57 1.05
N ARG A 79 16.07 -0.73 1.24
CA ARG A 79 17.00 -1.69 1.87
C ARG A 79 17.97 -2.32 0.87
N LEU A 80 18.05 -1.77 -0.35
CA LEU A 80 18.86 -2.23 -1.46
C LEU A 80 18.54 -3.66 -1.92
N SER A 81 17.41 -4.22 -1.49
CA SER A 81 16.95 -5.55 -1.92
C SER A 81 16.28 -5.42 -3.27
N ILE A 82 16.69 -6.27 -4.22
CA ILE A 82 16.14 -6.30 -5.57
C ILE A 82 15.06 -7.38 -5.62
N TYR A 83 13.91 -7.01 -6.16
CA TYR A 83 12.78 -7.86 -6.37
C TYR A 83 12.37 -7.88 -7.83
N GLY A 84 11.83 -9.00 -8.27
CA GLY A 84 11.18 -9.12 -9.57
C GLY A 84 9.76 -9.60 -9.38
N ILE A 85 8.81 -8.95 -10.04
CA ILE A 85 7.39 -9.28 -10.06
C ILE A 85 7.07 -9.79 -11.46
N TRP A 86 6.78 -11.08 -11.60
CA TRP A 86 6.32 -11.63 -12.88
C TRP A 86 4.81 -11.47 -13.06
N PHE A 87 4.40 -11.08 -14.26
CA PHE A 87 3.00 -10.94 -14.64
C PHE A 87 2.63 -11.96 -15.72
N TYR A 88 1.44 -12.55 -15.58
CA TYR A 88 0.88 -13.45 -16.61
C TYR A 88 0.46 -12.67 -17.87
N ASP A 89 -0.16 -11.50 -17.69
CA ASP A 89 -0.55 -10.61 -18.77
C ASP A 89 0.47 -9.47 -18.92
N LYS A 90 1.05 -9.37 -20.11
CA LYS A 90 2.01 -8.32 -20.47
C LYS A 90 1.37 -6.93 -20.41
N ALA A 91 0.13 -6.79 -20.87
CA ALA A 91 -0.56 -5.50 -20.83
C ALA A 91 -0.70 -5.03 -19.37
N GLU A 92 -0.93 -5.97 -18.46
CA GLU A 92 -1.03 -5.65 -17.04
C GLU A 92 0.32 -5.25 -16.42
N CYS A 93 1.40 -5.93 -16.80
CA CYS A 93 2.75 -5.54 -16.41
C CYS A 93 3.04 -4.07 -16.77
N GLN A 94 2.67 -3.68 -17.99
CA GLN A 94 2.85 -2.32 -18.51
C GLN A 94 2.01 -1.29 -17.75
N ARG A 95 0.72 -1.56 -17.53
CA ARG A 95 -0.16 -0.65 -16.76
C ARG A 95 0.36 -0.38 -15.35
N ILE A 96 0.84 -1.41 -14.66
CA ILE A 96 1.40 -1.27 -13.31
C ILE A 96 2.73 -0.51 -13.32
N ALA A 97 3.59 -0.75 -14.32
CA ALA A 97 4.83 -0.02 -14.49
C ALA A 97 4.60 1.49 -14.72
N GLU A 98 3.62 1.83 -15.56
CA GLU A 98 3.21 3.22 -15.82
C GLU A 98 2.67 3.89 -14.55
N LEU A 99 1.84 3.17 -13.79
CA LEU A 99 1.31 3.67 -12.52
C LEU A 99 2.42 3.92 -11.50
N MET A 100 3.37 3.00 -11.35
CA MET A 100 4.55 3.18 -10.47
C MET A 100 5.36 4.41 -10.88
N LYS A 101 5.56 4.62 -12.18
CA LYS A 101 6.27 5.80 -12.71
C LYS A 101 5.58 7.09 -12.31
N ASN A 102 4.28 7.18 -12.51
CA ASN A 102 3.50 8.38 -12.18
C ASN A 102 3.52 8.70 -10.68
N LEU A 103 3.36 7.68 -9.83
CA LEU A 103 3.38 7.86 -8.38
C LEU A 103 4.76 8.25 -7.84
N THR A 104 5.82 7.66 -8.40
CA THR A 104 7.20 8.00 -8.03
C THR A 104 7.52 9.45 -8.40
N HIS A 105 7.11 9.89 -9.60
CA HIS A 105 7.26 11.27 -10.04
C HIS A 105 6.51 12.26 -9.13
N LEU A 106 5.30 11.89 -8.69
CA LEU A 106 4.49 12.72 -7.79
C LEU A 106 5.15 12.89 -6.42
N GLU A 107 5.73 11.82 -5.86
CA GLU A 107 6.48 11.89 -4.60
C GLU A 107 7.75 12.73 -4.75
N GLN A 108 8.47 12.59 -5.87
CA GLN A 108 9.66 13.40 -6.17
C GLN A 108 9.33 14.89 -6.32
N TRP A 109 8.26 15.23 -7.06
CA TRP A 109 7.79 16.61 -7.23
C TRP A 109 7.44 17.24 -5.89
N LYS A 110 6.73 16.51 -5.03
CA LYS A 110 6.37 16.97 -3.68
C LYS A 110 7.59 17.11 -2.75
N ALA A 111 8.60 16.26 -2.90
CA ALA A 111 9.85 16.37 -2.14
C ALA A 111 10.66 17.61 -2.51
N GLN A 112 10.60 18.06 -3.78
CA GLN A 112 11.30 19.25 -4.28
C GLN A 112 10.63 20.57 -3.88
N GLN A 113 9.32 20.59 -3.64
CA GLN A 113 8.60 21.80 -3.23
C GLN A 113 8.81 22.22 -1.76
N GLY A 114 9.75 21.59 -1.05
CA GLY A 114 10.00 21.88 0.36
C GLY A 114 8.85 21.39 1.24
N GLY A 115 9.18 21.05 2.49
CA GLY A 115 8.22 20.61 3.50
C GLY A 115 7.28 21.73 3.96
N GLY A 116 6.55 22.36 3.04
CA GLY A 116 5.32 23.06 3.34
C GLY A 116 4.26 22.02 3.69
N SER A 117 4.15 21.71 4.98
CA SER A 117 2.87 21.25 5.51
C SER A 117 1.80 22.16 4.91
N PRO A 118 0.76 21.67 4.21
CA PRO A 118 -0.41 22.50 4.06
C PRO A 118 -0.86 22.74 5.49
N HIS A 119 -0.63 23.96 5.96
CA HIS A 119 -1.35 24.55 7.07
C HIS A 119 -2.81 24.55 6.59
N TYR A 120 -3.45 23.39 6.70
CA TYR A 120 -4.89 23.26 6.65
C TYR A 120 -5.33 24.08 7.86
N GLY A 121 -5.73 25.33 7.57
CA GLY A 121 -6.21 26.25 8.56
C GLY A 121 -7.20 25.51 9.44
N GLU A 122 -6.91 25.50 10.74
CA GLU A 122 -7.84 25.56 11.86
C GLU A 122 -9.26 25.06 11.61
N SER A 123 -9.40 23.92 10.95
CA SER A 123 -10.67 23.25 10.79
C SER A 123 -10.73 22.33 11.99
N LYS A 124 -11.17 22.92 13.12
CA LYS A 124 -11.42 22.30 14.43
C LYS A 124 -11.08 20.82 14.41
N ALA A 125 -9.84 20.48 14.79
CA ALA A 125 -9.46 19.09 14.99
C ALA A 125 -10.52 18.51 15.92
N VAL A 126 -11.43 17.70 15.35
CA VAL A 126 -12.53 17.14 16.12
C VAL A 126 -11.84 16.18 17.09
N ASP A 127 -11.82 16.57 18.35
CA ASP A 127 -11.15 15.82 19.40
C ASP A 127 -11.79 14.42 19.45
N ILE A 128 -10.99 13.39 19.24
CA ILE A 128 -11.43 12.00 19.25
C ILE A 128 -12.15 11.71 20.58
N LEU A 129 -11.68 12.31 21.68
CA LEU A 129 -12.32 12.21 22.98
C LEU A 129 -13.74 12.78 22.96
N GLN A 130 -13.96 13.94 22.33
CA GLN A 130 -15.31 14.49 22.17
C GLN A 130 -16.20 13.61 21.29
N MET A 131 -15.66 13.01 20.23
CA MET A 131 -16.43 12.08 19.39
C MET A 131 -16.87 10.86 20.19
N LEU A 132 -15.96 10.27 20.95
CA LEU A 132 -16.21 9.09 21.79
C LEU A 132 -17.20 9.41 22.91
N SER A 133 -17.03 10.53 23.62
CA SER A 133 -17.97 10.95 24.67
C SER A 133 -19.37 11.26 24.12
N LYS A 134 -19.47 11.85 22.92
CA LYS A 134 -20.77 12.09 22.27
C LYS A 134 -21.46 10.77 21.88
N ALA A 135 -20.71 9.82 21.34
CA ALA A 135 -21.23 8.51 20.98
C ALA A 135 -21.72 7.74 22.23
N GLU A 136 -20.96 7.79 23.32
CA GLU A 136 -21.35 7.20 24.61
C GLU A 136 -22.64 7.82 25.16
N HIS A 137 -22.77 9.15 25.11
CA HIS A 137 -23.96 9.84 25.60
C HIS A 137 -25.22 9.46 24.81
N GLU A 138 -25.13 9.38 23.48
CA GLU A 138 -26.25 8.97 22.63
C GLU A 138 -26.63 7.49 22.87
N TYR A 139 -25.66 6.59 23.04
CA TYR A 139 -25.93 5.19 23.38
C TYR A 139 -26.68 5.05 24.72
N ASN A 140 -26.22 5.74 25.77
CA ASN A 140 -26.84 5.70 27.08
C ASN A 140 -28.24 6.35 27.10
N LYS A 141 -28.47 7.38 26.28
CA LYS A 141 -29.77 8.01 26.09
C LYS A 141 -30.77 7.06 25.42
N VAL A 142 -30.33 6.26 24.44
CA VAL A 142 -31.17 5.24 23.80
C VAL A 142 -31.48 4.12 24.79
N GLN A 143 -30.51 3.62 25.56
CA GLN A 143 -30.73 2.61 26.60
C GLN A 143 -31.70 3.09 27.68
N ASN A 144 -31.57 4.33 28.15
CA ASN A 144 -32.50 4.90 29.14
C ASN A 144 -33.91 5.12 28.59
N LYS A 145 -34.07 5.39 27.28
CA LYS A 145 -35.40 5.42 26.65
C LYS A 145 -36.00 4.02 26.56
N VAL A 146 -35.21 3.02 26.19
CA VAL A 146 -35.65 1.61 26.12
C VAL A 146 -36.07 1.11 27.51
N CYS A 147 -35.25 1.31 28.55
CA CYS A 147 -35.59 0.89 29.92
C CYS A 147 -36.84 1.61 30.47
N LYS A 148 -37.04 2.90 30.16
CA LYS A 148 -38.27 3.60 30.58
C LYS A 148 -39.51 3.06 29.88
N TYR A 149 -39.42 2.63 28.62
CA TYR A 149 -40.52 1.96 27.93
C TYR A 149 -40.91 0.63 28.61
N TYR A 150 -39.95 -0.14 29.12
CA TYR A 150 -40.21 -1.40 29.83
C TYR A 150 -40.60 -1.26 31.31
N SER A 151 -40.45 -0.08 31.91
CA SER A 151 -40.89 0.20 33.29
C SER A 151 -42.21 0.98 33.38
N SER A 152 -42.88 1.23 32.25
CA SER A 152 -44.18 1.94 32.17
C SER A 152 -45.26 1.13 31.43
N SER A 153 -45.09 -0.19 31.33
CA SER A 153 -46.14 -1.15 30.93
C SER A 153 -46.51 -2.04 32.11
#